data_AF-A0AAE0GW22-F1
#
_entry.id   AF-A0AAE0GW22-F1
#
_cell.length_a   1.000
_cell.length_b   1.000
_cell.length_c   1.000
_cell.angle_alpha   90.00
_cell.angle_beta   90.00
_cell.angle_gamma   90.00
#
_symmetry.space_group_name_H-M   'P 1'
#
loop_
_entity.id
_entity.type
_entity.pdbx_description
1 polymer ?
#
loop_
_entity_poly.entity_id
_entity_poly.type
_entity_poly.pdbx_seq_one_letter_code
_entity_poly.pdbx_strand_id
1 'polypeptide(L)'
;MSTMQEGNLTPYELERERLIARNRERLRALGIPAALLNLQKTAQPSPKIAEKKAASVPHKRKLDAPAAPSRRSRRLNAGPGGEGAEAADEEPLVELPDEPRVYQSYAAGRSWEERMAELALDGLVELTNAHVTIVVIGSRGNHYVVTLANDSQKCQCPDFRIRKRHCKHIRLVLEQLKISDRPNEWHSAVEERFTELIGDGGVDKPLITKPKN
;
A
#
# COMPACT_ATOMS: atom_id res chain seq x y z
N MET A 1 -17.68 -14.90 -32.51
CA MET A 1 -16.23 -15.01 -32.26
C MET A 1 -15.60 -13.68 -32.60
N SER A 2 -15.46 -12.78 -31.61
CA SER A 2 -14.81 -11.48 -31.82
C SER A 2 -13.31 -11.71 -31.95
N THR A 3 -12.80 -11.60 -33.17
CA THR A 3 -11.38 -11.34 -33.41
C THR A 3 -11.07 -9.99 -32.79
N MET A 4 -10.47 -10.00 -31.60
CA MET A 4 -9.93 -8.79 -31.00
C MET A 4 -8.95 -8.22 -32.03
N GLN A 5 -9.26 -7.05 -32.56
CA GLN A 5 -8.34 -6.28 -33.39
C GLN A 5 -7.09 -6.08 -32.53
N GLU A 6 -5.99 -6.71 -32.93
CA GLU A 6 -4.65 -6.39 -32.48
C GLU A 6 -4.39 -4.95 -32.97
N GLY A 7 -4.89 -3.98 -32.20
CA GLY A 7 -4.55 -2.59 -32.40
C GLY A 7 -3.04 -2.49 -32.31
N ASN A 8 -2.43 -1.83 -33.28
CA ASN A 8 -1.00 -1.53 -33.29
C ASN A 8 -0.67 -0.72 -32.03
N LEU A 9 -0.34 -1.42 -30.95
CA LEU A 9 0.20 -0.83 -29.72
C LEU A 9 1.43 -0.04 -30.11
N THR A 10 1.52 1.18 -29.61
CA THR A 10 2.71 2.00 -29.82
C THR A 10 3.93 1.29 -29.23
N PRO A 11 5.15 1.53 -29.75
CA PRO A 11 6.36 0.94 -29.18
C PRO A 11 6.51 1.16 -27.66
N TYR A 12 6.06 2.33 -27.19
CA TYR A 12 6.05 2.70 -25.77
C TYR A 12 5.07 1.86 -24.94
N GLU A 13 3.85 1.63 -25.45
CA GLU A 13 2.87 0.78 -24.76
C GLU A 13 3.34 -0.67 -24.67
N LEU A 14 4.01 -1.16 -25.72
CA LEU A 14 4.58 -2.51 -25.74
C LEU A 14 5.70 -2.65 -24.70
N GLU A 15 6.58 -1.66 -24.58
CA GLU A 15 7.62 -1.64 -23.54
C GLU A 15 7.02 -1.52 -22.13
N ARG A 16 5.95 -0.75 -21.99
CA ARG A 16 5.16 -0.67 -20.77
C ARG A 16 4.58 -2.01 -20.34
N GLU A 17 3.95 -2.74 -21.26
CA GLU A 17 3.43 -4.07 -21.00
C GLU A 17 4.54 -5.06 -20.61
N ARG A 18 5.72 -4.98 -21.25
CA ARG A 18 6.89 -5.81 -20.89
C ARG A 18 7.37 -5.55 -19.47
N LEU A 19 7.45 -4.29 -19.03
CA LEU A 19 7.87 -3.98 -17.66
C LEU A 19 6.85 -4.50 -16.64
N ILE A 20 5.57 -4.28 -16.89
CA ILE A 20 4.48 -4.78 -16.04
C ILE A 20 4.53 -6.32 -15.96
N ALA A 21 4.75 -7.00 -17.08
CA ALA A 21 4.87 -8.45 -17.12
C ALA A 21 6.06 -8.95 -16.28
N ARG A 22 7.24 -8.32 -16.41
CA ARG A 22 8.44 -8.63 -15.64
C ARG A 22 8.22 -8.44 -14.14
N ASN A 23 7.56 -7.35 -13.74
CA ASN A 23 7.25 -7.10 -12.33
C ASN A 23 6.28 -8.13 -11.77
N ARG A 24 5.25 -8.51 -12.56
CA ARG A 24 4.32 -9.58 -12.18
C ARG A 24 5.03 -10.92 -11.99
N GLU A 25 6.00 -11.24 -12.84
CA GLU A 25 6.80 -12.46 -12.72
C GLU A 25 7.71 -12.44 -11.48
N ARG A 26 8.39 -11.32 -11.21
CA ARG A 26 9.16 -11.13 -9.98
C ARG A 26 8.29 -11.31 -8.72
N LEU A 27 7.09 -10.71 -8.71
CA LEU A 27 6.14 -10.86 -7.60
C LEU A 27 5.63 -12.30 -7.43
N ARG A 28 5.48 -13.06 -8.53
CA ARG A 28 5.19 -14.51 -8.47
C ARG A 28 6.35 -15.28 -7.86
N ALA A 29 7.58 -15.00 -8.30
CA ALA A 29 8.78 -15.68 -7.83
C ALA A 29 9.03 -15.46 -6.33
N LEU A 30 8.72 -14.27 -5.81
CA LEU A 30 8.80 -13.93 -4.39
C LEU A 30 7.68 -14.58 -3.54
N GLY A 31 6.75 -15.32 -4.15
CA GLY A 31 5.67 -15.99 -3.42
C GLY A 31 4.70 -15.00 -2.78
N ILE A 32 4.31 -13.93 -3.49
CA ILE A 32 3.34 -12.93 -3.03
C ILE A 32 1.97 -13.16 -3.73
N PRO A 33 1.24 -14.26 -3.43
CA PRO A 33 0.00 -14.60 -4.12
C PRO A 33 -1.15 -13.63 -3.78
N ALA A 34 -1.10 -12.96 -2.63
CA ALA A 34 -2.13 -12.02 -2.19
C ALA A 34 -2.21 -10.77 -3.09
N ALA A 35 -1.09 -10.33 -3.67
CA ALA A 35 -1.09 -9.22 -4.63
C ALA A 35 -1.79 -9.65 -5.92
N LEU A 36 -1.51 -10.86 -6.43
CA LEU A 36 -2.08 -11.38 -7.67
C LEU A 36 -3.58 -11.64 -7.59
N LEU A 37 -4.07 -12.21 -6.48
CA LEU A 37 -5.49 -12.48 -6.28
C LEU A 37 -6.33 -11.20 -6.23
N ASN A 38 -5.75 -10.08 -5.78
CA ASN A 38 -6.45 -8.79 -5.78
C ASN A 38 -6.51 -8.16 -7.17
N LEU A 39 -5.45 -8.29 -7.99
CA LEU A 39 -5.46 -7.82 -9.38
C LEU A 39 -6.50 -8.55 -10.21
N GLN A 40 -6.61 -9.87 -10.03
CA GLN A 40 -7.58 -10.67 -10.78
C GLN A 40 -9.02 -10.28 -10.43
N LYS A 41 -9.25 -9.79 -9.21
CA LYS A 41 -10.55 -9.26 -8.76
C LYS A 41 -10.83 -7.83 -9.22
N THR A 42 -9.82 -6.98 -9.39
CA THR A 42 -10.00 -5.61 -9.89
C THR A 42 -10.12 -5.54 -11.41
N ALA A 43 -9.43 -6.42 -12.14
CA ALA A 43 -9.47 -6.48 -13.60
C ALA A 43 -10.78 -7.06 -14.16
N GLN A 44 -11.58 -7.76 -13.34
CA GLN A 44 -12.94 -8.11 -13.75
C GLN A 44 -13.86 -6.93 -13.42
N PRO A 45 -14.36 -6.18 -14.43
CA PRO A 45 -15.39 -5.18 -14.17
C PRO A 45 -16.55 -5.92 -13.52
N SER A 46 -16.87 -5.56 -12.27
CA SER A 46 -17.92 -6.25 -11.53
C SER A 46 -19.22 -6.07 -12.33
N PRO A 47 -19.87 -7.14 -12.80
CA PRO A 47 -20.90 -7.04 -13.84
C PRO A 47 -22.23 -6.42 -13.38
N LYS A 48 -22.31 -5.66 -12.28
CA LYS A 48 -23.59 -5.26 -11.65
C LYS A 48 -23.55 -3.91 -10.90
N ILE A 49 -23.32 -2.79 -11.58
CA ILE A 49 -23.83 -1.47 -11.12
C ILE A 49 -24.31 -0.61 -12.31
N ALA A 50 -24.83 -1.25 -13.37
CA ALA A 50 -25.74 -0.59 -14.31
C ALA A 50 -27.15 -1.12 -14.00
N GLU A 51 -28.15 -0.26 -14.06
CA GLU A 51 -29.58 -0.58 -13.86
C GLU A 51 -30.09 -0.78 -12.41
N LYS A 52 -29.98 0.25 -11.57
CA LYS A 52 -31.09 0.64 -10.67
C LYS A 52 -31.19 2.16 -10.57
N LYS A 53 -31.47 2.82 -11.70
CA LYS A 53 -32.11 4.14 -11.74
C LYS A 53 -33.55 3.97 -12.23
N ALA A 54 -34.41 3.42 -11.37
CA ALA A 54 -35.85 3.54 -11.52
C ALA A 54 -36.48 3.43 -10.12
N ALA A 55 -37.29 4.44 -9.77
CA ALA A 55 -38.18 4.52 -8.61
C ALA A 55 -37.52 4.56 -7.21
N SER A 56 -36.78 5.63 -6.92
CA SER A 56 -36.66 6.15 -5.55
C SER A 56 -37.99 6.77 -5.14
N VAL A 57 -38.81 6.02 -4.41
CA VAL A 57 -40.01 6.51 -3.73
C VAL A 57 -39.58 7.50 -2.63
N PRO A 58 -40.19 8.69 -2.53
CA PRO A 58 -39.88 9.63 -1.46
C PRO A 58 -40.35 9.05 -0.10
N HIS A 59 -39.42 8.49 0.67
CA HIS A 59 -39.69 8.19 2.07
C HIS A 59 -39.88 9.51 2.82
N LYS A 60 -41.13 9.82 3.16
CA LYS A 60 -41.50 10.82 4.17
C LYS A 60 -40.65 10.57 5.42
N ARG A 61 -39.65 11.44 5.64
CA ARG A 61 -38.99 11.60 6.94
C ARG A 61 -40.08 11.95 7.95
N LYS A 62 -40.41 11.01 8.83
CA LYS A 62 -41.05 11.35 10.10
C LYS A 62 -40.07 12.28 10.83
N LEU A 63 -40.55 13.47 11.15
CA LEU A 63 -39.89 14.40 12.06
C LEU A 63 -40.00 13.77 13.45
N ASP A 64 -39.02 12.94 13.80
CA ASP A 64 -38.90 12.46 15.17
C ASP A 64 -38.42 13.61 16.07
N ALA A 65 -39.04 13.65 17.25
CA ALA A 65 -38.97 14.70 18.26
C ALA A 65 -37.54 15.13 18.64
N PRO A 66 -37.35 16.37 19.13
CA PRO A 66 -36.03 16.84 19.57
C PRO A 66 -35.48 15.94 20.68
N ALA A 67 -34.36 15.28 20.37
CA ALA A 67 -33.62 14.46 21.32
C ALA A 67 -33.13 15.33 22.48
N ALA A 68 -33.54 14.96 23.70
CA ALA A 68 -33.10 15.60 24.93
C ALA A 68 -31.55 15.55 25.05
N PRO A 69 -30.92 16.61 25.61
CA PRO A 69 -29.47 16.68 25.74
C PRO A 69 -28.95 15.56 26.65
N SER A 70 -28.15 14.65 26.10
CA SER A 70 -27.55 13.56 26.87
C SER A 70 -26.58 14.14 27.89
N ARG A 71 -26.95 13.96 29.16
CA ARG A 71 -26.31 14.41 30.38
C ARG A 71 -24.90 13.81 30.53
N ARG A 72 -23.89 14.62 30.21
CA ARG A 72 -22.69 14.88 31.02
C ARG A 72 -22.09 13.66 31.74
N SER A 73 -21.18 12.93 31.07
CA SER A 73 -20.24 12.03 31.76
C SER A 73 -19.12 12.85 32.40
N ARG A 74 -19.28 13.14 33.69
CA ARG A 74 -18.19 13.46 34.63
C ARG A 74 -17.78 12.13 35.30
N ARG A 75 -16.55 11.68 35.07
CA ARG A 75 -15.78 10.90 36.07
C ARG A 75 -14.45 11.65 36.20
N LEU A 76 -14.29 12.51 37.23
CA LEU A 76 -13.80 12.16 38.57
C LEU A 76 -12.46 11.41 38.45
N ASN A 77 -11.36 12.14 38.65
CA ASN A 77 -10.57 12.16 39.89
C ASN A 77 -9.83 10.82 40.09
N ALA A 78 -8.50 10.81 39.93
CA ALA A 78 -7.55 11.20 40.98
C ALA A 78 -7.62 10.21 42.16
N GLY A 79 -6.64 9.31 42.18
CA GLY A 79 -6.27 8.53 43.35
C GLY A 79 -4.75 8.30 43.31
N PRO A 80 -3.97 8.97 44.16
CA PRO A 80 -2.65 8.52 44.56
C PRO A 80 -2.78 7.60 45.78
N GLY A 81 -1.97 6.55 45.87
CA GLY A 81 -1.83 5.77 47.10
C GLY A 81 -2.10 4.29 46.91
N GLY A 82 -1.02 3.51 46.93
CA GLY A 82 -1.03 2.05 46.89
C GLY A 82 0.37 1.51 47.11
N GLU A 83 1.03 1.95 48.19
CA GLU A 83 2.15 1.23 48.80
C GLU A 83 1.56 0.01 49.51
N GLY A 84 1.98 -1.18 49.08
CA GLY A 84 1.58 -2.46 49.64
C GLY A 84 2.56 -3.53 49.15
N ALA A 85 3.61 -3.73 49.93
CA ALA A 85 4.54 -4.84 49.82
C ALA A 85 3.97 -6.06 50.55
N GLU A 86 3.92 -7.21 49.88
CA GLU A 86 3.87 -8.57 50.46
C GLU A 86 4.18 -9.53 49.30
N ALA A 87 5.42 -10.02 49.16
CA ALA A 87 6.04 -11.15 49.85
C ALA A 87 5.56 -12.53 49.32
N ALA A 88 6.51 -13.19 48.65
CA ALA A 88 6.70 -14.64 48.50
C ALA A 88 5.67 -15.45 47.68
N ASP A 89 6.08 -15.81 46.47
CA ASP A 89 6.19 -17.22 46.08
C ASP A 89 7.26 -17.30 44.96
N GLU A 90 8.49 -17.63 45.35
CA GLU A 90 9.59 -17.86 44.40
C GLU A 90 9.38 -19.24 43.76
N GLU A 91 8.64 -19.28 42.66
CA GLU A 91 8.68 -20.44 41.78
C GLU A 91 10.12 -20.62 41.26
N PRO A 92 10.69 -21.85 41.32
CA PRO A 92 12.00 -22.10 40.78
C PRO A 92 11.99 -21.77 39.29
N LEU A 93 12.73 -20.72 38.93
CA LEU A 93 13.00 -20.34 37.55
C LEU A 93 13.59 -21.56 36.84
N VAL A 94 12.73 -22.30 36.13
CA VAL A 94 13.19 -23.29 35.17
C VAL A 94 13.98 -22.48 34.14
N GLU A 95 15.30 -22.57 34.22
CA GLU A 95 16.22 -22.11 33.18
C GLU A 95 15.88 -22.90 31.92
N LEU A 96 14.86 -22.42 31.20
CA LEU A 96 14.62 -22.82 29.83
C LEU A 96 15.92 -22.50 29.10
N PRO A 97 16.56 -23.49 28.44
CA PRO A 97 17.77 -23.25 27.69
C PRO A 97 17.52 -22.06 26.78
N ASP A 98 18.46 -21.12 26.76
CA ASP A 98 18.52 -20.01 25.81
C ASP A 98 18.61 -20.61 24.40
N GLU A 99 17.49 -21.11 23.90
CA GLU A 99 17.31 -21.41 22.50
C GLU A 99 17.56 -20.07 21.83
N PRO A 100 18.61 -19.96 20.99
CA PRO A 100 18.94 -18.71 20.35
C PRO A 100 17.70 -18.30 19.59
N ARG A 101 16.96 -17.35 20.16
CA ARG A 101 15.82 -16.75 19.52
C ARG A 101 16.44 -16.17 18.26
N VAL A 102 16.21 -16.84 17.14
CA VAL A 102 16.63 -16.38 15.82
C VAL A 102 15.78 -15.14 15.60
N TYR A 103 16.20 -14.06 16.23
CA TYR A 103 15.79 -12.71 15.96
C TYR A 103 16.37 -12.51 14.58
N GLN A 104 15.56 -12.87 13.58
CA GLN A 104 15.90 -12.60 12.21
C GLN A 104 16.20 -11.10 12.17
N SER A 105 17.48 -10.80 12.11
CA SER A 105 18.06 -9.46 12.10
C SER A 105 17.82 -8.89 10.71
N TYR A 106 16.55 -8.85 10.33
CA TYR A 106 16.10 -8.11 9.18
C TYR A 106 16.37 -6.64 9.50
N ALA A 107 17.32 -6.07 8.76
CA ALA A 107 17.50 -4.63 8.57
C ALA A 107 18.58 -3.90 9.40
N ALA A 108 19.73 -4.52 9.69
CA ALA A 108 20.90 -3.79 10.22
C ALA A 108 21.99 -3.43 9.18
N GLY A 109 21.79 -3.70 7.88
CA GLY A 109 22.84 -3.47 6.86
C GLY A 109 22.46 -2.59 5.66
N ARG A 110 21.16 -2.43 5.35
CA ARG A 110 20.78 -1.64 4.18
C ARG A 110 20.62 -0.17 4.52
N SER A 111 21.34 0.70 3.80
CA SER A 111 21.19 2.15 3.94
C SER A 111 19.74 2.56 3.65
N TRP A 112 19.32 3.69 4.20
CA TRP A 112 18.00 4.24 3.88
C TRP A 112 17.83 4.46 2.37
N GLU A 113 18.90 4.84 1.67
CA GLU A 113 18.89 4.95 0.21
C GLU A 113 18.71 3.60 -0.49
N GLU A 114 19.35 2.52 -0.05
CA GLU A 114 19.14 1.18 -0.63
C GLU A 114 17.71 0.69 -0.44
N ARG A 115 17.11 0.97 0.72
CA ARG A 115 15.69 0.65 0.97
C ARG A 115 14.77 1.48 0.06
N MET A 116 15.12 2.75 -0.17
CA MET A 116 14.37 3.63 -1.07
C MET A 116 14.57 3.27 -2.55
N ALA A 117 15.75 2.75 -2.92
CA ALA A 117 16.08 2.26 -4.25
C ALA A 117 15.36 0.95 -4.59
N GLU A 118 15.20 0.05 -3.62
CA GLU A 118 14.40 -1.18 -3.78
C GLU A 118 12.88 -0.88 -3.77
N LEU A 119 12.48 0.26 -3.19
CA LEU A 119 11.13 0.82 -3.26
C LEU A 119 10.89 1.67 -4.53
N ALA A 120 11.86 1.75 -5.45
CA ALA A 120 11.74 2.54 -6.68
C ALA A 120 10.78 1.86 -7.67
N LEU A 121 9.48 2.04 -7.51
CA LEU A 121 8.42 1.71 -8.49
C LEU A 121 8.37 0.25 -9.02
N ASP A 122 9.26 -0.64 -8.58
CA ASP A 122 9.35 -2.06 -8.96
C ASP A 122 8.08 -2.85 -8.58
N GLY A 123 7.29 -2.28 -7.66
CA GLY A 123 5.98 -2.78 -7.30
C GLY A 123 4.84 -2.33 -8.23
N LEU A 124 5.08 -1.62 -9.33
CA LEU A 124 4.02 -1.26 -10.27
C LEU A 124 3.43 -2.53 -10.89
N VAL A 125 2.14 -2.77 -10.66
CA VAL A 125 1.49 -4.03 -11.08
C VAL A 125 0.42 -3.83 -12.14
N GLU A 126 -0.26 -2.70 -12.08
CA GLU A 126 -1.32 -2.32 -13.01
C GLU A 126 -1.29 -0.81 -13.18
N LEU A 127 -1.25 -0.36 -14.42
CA LEU A 127 -1.42 1.04 -14.78
C LEU A 127 -2.55 1.08 -15.79
N THR A 128 -3.61 1.80 -15.48
CA THR A 128 -4.74 2.09 -16.38
C THR A 128 -4.97 3.59 -16.40
N ASN A 129 -5.73 4.10 -17.38
CA ASN A 129 -6.06 5.53 -17.43
C ASN A 129 -6.90 6.00 -16.22
N ALA A 130 -7.55 5.07 -15.50
CA ALA A 130 -8.42 5.38 -14.38
C ALA A 130 -7.72 5.27 -13.02
N HIS A 131 -6.76 4.35 -12.89
CA HIS A 131 -6.06 4.09 -11.64
C HIS A 131 -4.72 3.38 -11.85
N VAL A 132 -3.84 3.51 -10.87
CA VAL A 132 -2.59 2.78 -10.76
C VAL A 132 -2.57 1.93 -9.49
N THR A 133 -2.06 0.71 -9.60
CA THR A 133 -1.90 -0.23 -8.50
C THR A 133 -0.41 -0.53 -8.30
N ILE A 134 0.08 -0.21 -7.10
CA ILE A 134 1.48 -0.30 -6.70
C ILE A 134 1.56 -1.18 -5.45
N VAL A 135 2.44 -2.18 -5.46
CA VAL A 135 2.79 -2.99 -4.30
C VAL A 135 3.96 -2.33 -3.58
N VAL A 136 3.79 -2.08 -2.28
CA VAL A 136 4.84 -1.52 -1.43
C VAL A 136 5.20 -2.50 -0.32
N ILE A 137 6.49 -2.56 0.01
CA ILE A 137 7.01 -3.39 1.09
C ILE A 137 6.98 -2.56 2.38
N GLY A 138 6.28 -3.05 3.38
CA GLY A 138 6.25 -2.46 4.71
C GLY A 138 7.50 -2.76 5.53
N SER A 139 7.66 -2.06 6.65
CA SER A 139 8.84 -2.19 7.52
C SER A 139 9.07 -3.59 8.11
N ARG A 140 8.05 -4.46 8.09
CA ARG A 140 8.12 -5.85 8.57
C ARG A 140 8.25 -6.87 7.43
N GLY A 141 8.57 -6.42 6.21
CA GLY A 141 8.61 -7.28 5.02
C GLY A 141 7.22 -7.66 4.46
N ASN A 142 6.13 -7.19 5.09
CA ASN A 142 4.77 -7.41 4.58
C ASN A 142 4.52 -6.57 3.33
N HIS A 143 3.88 -7.16 2.33
CA HIS A 143 3.51 -6.47 1.09
C HIS A 143 2.12 -5.87 1.21
N TYR A 144 1.97 -4.61 0.82
CA TYR A 144 0.68 -3.92 0.79
C TYR A 144 0.42 -3.35 -0.59
N VAL A 145 -0.84 -3.44 -1.02
CA VAL A 145 -1.27 -2.84 -2.29
C VAL A 145 -1.80 -1.43 -2.03
N VAL A 146 -1.28 -0.47 -2.77
CA VAL A 146 -1.74 0.92 -2.85
C VAL A 146 -2.38 1.13 -4.21
N THR A 147 -3.61 1.62 -4.22
CA THR A 147 -4.33 2.00 -5.43
C THR A 147 -4.53 3.50 -5.42
N LEU A 148 -3.99 4.20 -6.42
CA LEU A 148 -4.23 5.63 -6.63
C LEU A 148 -5.19 5.79 -7.81
N ALA A 149 -6.23 6.58 -7.62
CA ALA A 149 -7.16 7.02 -8.65
C ALA A 149 -7.40 8.52 -8.47
N ASN A 150 -7.97 9.17 -9.50
CA ASN A 150 -8.16 10.63 -9.52
C ASN A 150 -8.87 11.17 -8.27
N ASP A 151 -9.91 10.46 -7.81
CA ASP A 151 -10.73 10.93 -6.68
C ASP A 151 -10.46 10.16 -5.38
N SER A 152 -9.65 9.09 -5.41
CA SER A 152 -9.48 8.24 -4.23
C SER A 152 -8.12 7.55 -4.18
N GLN A 153 -7.51 7.58 -3.00
CA GLN A 153 -6.30 6.82 -2.68
C GLN A 153 -6.65 5.76 -1.64
N LYS A 154 -6.37 4.48 -1.95
CA LYS A 154 -6.68 3.34 -1.09
C LYS A 154 -5.42 2.54 -0.80
N CYS A 155 -5.31 2.00 0.41
CA CYS A 155 -4.25 1.07 0.77
C CYS A 155 -4.82 -0.14 1.52
N GLN A 156 -4.28 -1.32 1.26
CA GLN A 156 -4.70 -2.56 1.94
C GLN A 156 -4.11 -2.74 3.34
N CYS A 157 -3.30 -1.80 3.84
CA CYS A 157 -2.72 -1.93 5.16
C CYS A 157 -3.77 -1.75 6.28
N PRO A 158 -3.57 -2.36 7.46
CA PRO A 158 -4.49 -2.24 8.60
C PRO A 158 -4.74 -0.79 9.01
N ASP A 159 -3.71 0.06 8.96
CA ASP A 159 -3.78 1.46 9.36
C ASP A 159 -4.78 2.26 8.50
N PHE A 160 -4.71 2.09 7.17
CA PHE A 160 -5.68 2.71 6.25
C PHE A 160 -7.09 2.16 6.48
N ARG A 161 -7.23 0.85 6.62
CA ARG A 161 -8.52 0.18 6.81
C ARG A 161 -9.25 0.68 8.06
N ILE A 162 -8.52 0.90 9.16
CA ILE A 162 -9.07 1.34 10.43
C ILE A 162 -9.32 2.85 10.42
N ARG A 163 -8.33 3.65 10.00
CA ARG A 163 -8.37 5.12 10.16
C ARG A 163 -9.04 5.84 8.99
N LYS A 164 -9.12 5.22 7.81
CA LYS A 164 -9.62 5.82 6.56
C LYS A 164 -8.96 7.16 6.22
N ARG A 165 -7.68 7.30 6.57
CA ARG A 165 -6.81 8.46 6.27
C ARG A 165 -5.58 7.99 5.52
N HIS A 166 -4.87 8.89 4.87
CA HIS A 166 -3.59 8.57 4.21
C HIS A 166 -2.61 7.95 5.21
N CYS A 167 -2.37 6.65 5.05
CA CYS A 167 -1.42 5.90 5.86
C CYS A 167 0.02 6.17 5.39
N LYS A 168 1.01 5.65 6.13
CA LYS A 168 2.43 5.75 5.76
C LYS A 168 2.72 5.31 4.32
N HIS A 169 2.06 4.25 3.86
CA HIS A 169 2.27 3.70 2.52
C HIS A 169 1.79 4.64 1.41
N ILE A 170 0.61 5.26 1.57
CA ILE A 170 0.11 6.22 0.58
C ILE A 170 1.03 7.43 0.51
N ARG A 171 1.43 7.96 1.68
CA ARG A 171 2.36 9.10 1.75
C ARG A 171 3.68 8.80 1.07
N LEU A 172 4.25 7.62 1.34
CA LEU A 172 5.49 7.18 0.72
C LEU A 172 5.38 7.16 -0.81
N VAL A 173 4.32 6.58 -1.36
CA VAL A 173 4.11 6.51 -2.81
C VAL A 173 3.95 7.92 -3.42
N LEU A 174 3.16 8.79 -2.79
CA LEU A 174 2.97 10.16 -3.28
C LEU A 174 4.27 10.97 -3.23
N GLU A 175 5.10 10.77 -2.19
CA GLU A 175 6.40 11.41 -2.04
C GLU A 175 7.40 10.93 -3.09
N GLN A 176 7.44 9.63 -3.39
CA GLN A 176 8.29 9.06 -4.44
C GLN A 176 7.95 9.58 -5.85
N LEU A 177 6.65 9.78 -6.09
CA LEU A 177 6.12 10.39 -7.30
C LEU A 177 6.24 11.93 -7.28
N LYS A 178 6.73 12.54 -6.20
CA LYS A 178 6.86 14.00 -6.02
C LYS A 178 5.52 14.76 -6.16
N ILE A 179 4.42 14.13 -5.79
CA ILE A 179 3.04 14.67 -5.89
C ILE A 179 2.33 14.71 -4.53
N SER A 180 3.08 14.83 -3.44
CA SER A 180 2.53 14.87 -2.07
C SER A 180 1.37 15.86 -1.91
N ASP A 181 1.46 17.02 -2.59
CA ASP A 181 0.46 18.08 -2.52
C ASP A 181 -0.62 17.98 -3.61
N ARG A 182 -0.37 17.19 -4.66
CA ARG A 182 -1.20 17.11 -5.87
C ARG A 182 -1.49 15.65 -6.24
N PRO A 183 -2.20 14.89 -5.37
CA PRO A 183 -2.42 13.46 -5.57
C PRO A 183 -3.27 13.14 -6.82
N ASN A 184 -3.96 14.12 -7.37
CA ASN A 184 -4.78 13.95 -8.59
C ASN A 184 -3.92 13.89 -9.86
N GLU A 185 -2.67 14.38 -9.80
CA GLU A 185 -1.71 14.37 -10.93
C GLU A 185 -0.89 13.07 -10.97
N TRP A 186 -1.38 12.00 -10.33
CA TRP A 186 -0.66 10.73 -10.26
C TRP A 186 -0.37 10.13 -11.62
N HIS A 187 -1.26 10.30 -12.60
CA HIS A 187 -1.09 9.71 -13.94
C HIS A 187 0.15 10.28 -14.63
N SER A 188 0.23 11.61 -14.74
CA SER A 188 1.36 12.30 -15.35
C SER A 188 2.67 12.02 -14.60
N ALA A 189 2.64 12.00 -13.27
CA ALA A 189 3.84 11.70 -12.48
C ALA A 189 4.33 10.25 -12.66
N VAL A 190 3.41 9.29 -12.79
CA VAL A 190 3.77 7.89 -13.08
C VAL A 190 4.33 7.77 -14.49
N GLU A 191 3.74 8.41 -15.50
CA GLU A 191 4.24 8.40 -16.88
C GLU A 191 5.61 9.06 -17.01
N GLU A 192 5.85 10.18 -16.33
CA GLU A 192 7.15 10.86 -16.27
C GLU A 192 8.20 9.92 -15.68
N ARG A 193 7.91 9.32 -14.51
CA ARG A 193 8.82 8.34 -13.89
C ARG A 193 9.04 7.09 -14.74
N PHE A 194 8.01 6.64 -15.44
CA PHE A 194 8.11 5.49 -16.34
C PHE A 194 9.04 5.81 -17.53
N THR A 195 8.91 7.02 -18.07
CA THR A 195 9.75 7.51 -19.16
C THR A 195 11.20 7.69 -18.71
N GLU A 196 11.45 8.18 -17.49
CA GLU A 196 12.80 8.23 -16.91
C GLU A 196 13.43 6.84 -16.80
N LEU A 197 12.68 5.85 -16.30
CA LEU A 197 13.17 4.48 -16.12
C LEU A 197 13.49 3.77 -17.44
N ILE A 198 12.70 4.01 -18.48
CA ILE A 198 12.97 3.47 -19.83
C ILE A 198 14.11 4.25 -20.49
N GLY A 199 14.08 5.57 -20.40
CA GLY A 199 15.04 6.46 -21.06
C GLY A 199 16.47 6.28 -20.58
N ASP A 200 16.66 5.96 -19.31
CA ASP A 200 17.99 5.67 -18.74
C ASP A 200 18.51 4.25 -19.07
N GLY A 201 17.72 3.41 -19.74
CA GLY A 201 18.11 2.06 -20.16
C GLY A 201 19.01 1.97 -21.39
N GLY A 202 19.49 3.08 -21.94
CA GLY A 202 20.14 3.13 -23.26
C GLY A 202 21.61 3.54 -23.32
N VAL A 203 22.26 3.96 -22.22
CA VAL A 203 23.70 4.23 -22.24
C VAL A 203 24.31 3.80 -20.93
N ASP A 204 25.19 2.81 -20.99
CA ASP A 204 26.04 2.32 -19.91
C ASP A 204 26.43 3.43 -18.95
N LYS A 205 25.70 3.55 -17.83
CA LYS A 205 26.20 4.31 -16.69
C LYS A 205 27.20 3.37 -16.03
N PRO A 206 28.53 3.56 -16.21
CA PRO A 206 29.51 2.65 -15.66
C PRO A 206 29.25 2.59 -14.16
N LEU A 207 28.98 1.37 -13.67
CA LEU A 207 28.90 1.09 -12.25
C LEU A 207 30.18 1.66 -11.63
N ILE A 208 30.03 2.74 -10.86
CA ILE A 208 31.12 3.34 -10.10
C ILE A 208 31.57 2.28 -9.11
N THR A 209 32.54 1.48 -9.51
CA THR A 209 33.25 0.58 -8.63
C THR A 209 34.07 1.46 -7.70
N LYS A 210 33.65 1.54 -6.43
CA LYS A 210 34.43 2.23 -5.40
C LYS A 210 35.81 1.58 -5.34
N PRO A 211 36.91 2.35 -5.39
CA PRO A 211 38.25 1.78 -5.26
C PRO A 211 38.36 1.13 -3.87
N LYS A 212 38.79 -0.13 -3.84
CA LYS A 212 39.26 -0.78 -2.62
C LYS A 212 40.51 -0.05 -2.16
N ASN A 213 40.45 0.55 -0.97
CA ASN A 213 41.64 0.84 -0.17
C ASN A 213 41.99 -0.37 0.69
#